data_AF-A0A258R839-F1
#
_entry.id   AF-A0A258R839-F1
#
_cell.length_a   1.000
_cell.length_b   1.000
_cell.length_c   1.000
_cell.angle_alpha   90.00
_cell.angle_beta   90.00
_cell.angle_gamma   90.00
#
_symmetry.space_group_name_H-M   'P 1'
#
loop_
_entity.id
_entity.type
_entity.pdbx_description
1 polymer ?
#
loop_
_entity_poly.entity_id
_entity_poly.type
_entity_poly.pdbx_seq_one_letter_code
_entity_poly.pdbx_strand_id
1 'polypeptide(L)'
;MGSAPARVPRKWQIGVSLLEALFSLLVLSVGVAATGRLHRHLETHADIARQRLEAVRLAQEDLEAARMFGAPPAPDKRSVEGIANQRFNTVFELTRQIDAGDAAFGSAMVSVVWRARDGSAQQAVLASALTDQDPAFSGALTLIASAQAGAAGRSSAIPPGVHVIDDRRSAFKPAPGATVAFVVDHASARVVEQCTDVPADVRSEDLRAEYLTHCTDFKALLLSGVVRFSGSSPPDALAANDTPLALTLSVGLPGMVSPASPWCHAEARKTVIYRAADGVHRESVALEATPASFAATDWQDTGERYTAYRCVVAAAGDPPRWSGQSTVVPLGWEIGSASTQRKVCRYVNDSDGSGAIDRNDEHPAVYSQVDRALLQQNFLVIRGDLACPQPAAATIDSTAPGAAAPAATVQHQP
;
A
#
# COMPACT_ATOMS: atom_id res chain seq x y z
N MET A 1 -2.26 102.80 55.45
CA MET A 1 -2.37 101.35 55.73
C MET A 1 -2.45 100.65 54.38
N GLY A 2 -1.47 99.92 53.84
CA GLY A 2 -0.23 99.39 54.41
C GLY A 2 -0.14 97.90 54.10
N SER A 3 0.44 97.52 52.95
CA SER A 3 1.25 96.30 52.76
C SER A 3 1.65 96.16 51.29
N ALA A 4 2.89 96.51 50.98
CA ALA A 4 3.52 96.31 49.67
C ALA A 4 3.88 94.82 49.46
N PRO A 5 3.64 94.23 48.28
CA PRO A 5 4.13 92.90 47.97
C PRO A 5 5.62 92.93 47.62
N ALA A 6 6.39 92.10 48.30
CA ALA A 6 7.83 91.91 48.13
C ALA A 6 8.16 91.37 46.73
N ARG A 7 9.10 92.02 46.03
CA ARG A 7 9.68 91.54 44.78
C ARG A 7 10.58 90.33 45.05
N VAL A 8 10.19 89.18 44.54
CA VAL A 8 11.00 87.95 44.51
C VAL A 8 12.19 88.15 43.55
N PRO A 9 13.44 87.84 43.95
CA PRO A 9 14.59 87.92 43.08
C PRO A 9 14.50 86.85 41.98
N ARG A 10 14.51 87.29 40.71
CA ARG A 10 14.70 86.42 39.54
C ARG A 10 16.10 85.80 39.60
N LYS A 11 16.19 84.55 40.05
CA LYS A 11 17.38 83.71 39.87
C LYS A 11 17.60 83.52 38.37
N TRP A 12 18.80 83.87 37.93
CA TRP A 12 19.27 83.66 36.57
C TRP A 12 19.33 82.16 36.28
N GLN A 13 18.34 81.65 35.52
CA GLN A 13 18.44 80.37 34.83
C GLN A 13 19.20 80.62 33.52
N ILE A 14 20.52 80.63 33.58
CA ILE A 14 21.36 80.69 32.38
C ILE A 14 22.39 79.58 32.49
N GLY A 15 22.36 78.63 31.54
CA GLY A 15 23.54 77.85 31.16
C GLY A 15 23.42 76.33 31.08
N VAL A 16 22.41 75.67 31.67
CA VAL A 16 22.33 74.19 31.66
C VAL A 16 21.46 73.63 30.53
N SER A 17 20.48 74.39 30.03
CA SER A 17 19.48 73.85 29.08
C SER A 17 20.01 73.49 27.69
N LEU A 18 21.03 74.20 27.17
CA LEU A 18 21.53 73.96 25.81
C LEU A 18 22.43 72.73 25.72
N LEU A 19 23.27 72.52 26.74
CA LEU A 19 24.13 71.34 26.83
C LEU A 19 23.27 70.09 27.08
N GLU A 20 22.26 70.18 27.93
CA GLU A 20 21.31 69.09 28.18
C GLU A 20 20.47 68.75 26.93
N ALA A 21 20.03 69.75 26.16
CA ALA A 21 19.36 69.52 24.88
C ALA A 21 20.27 68.84 23.85
N LEU A 22 21.56 69.19 23.79
CA LEU A 22 22.55 68.55 22.92
C LEU A 22 22.80 67.09 23.29
N PHE A 23 22.98 66.79 24.58
CA PHE A 23 23.11 65.41 25.06
C PHE A 23 21.85 64.60 24.81
N SER A 24 20.66 65.17 25.02
CA SER A 24 19.38 64.52 24.73
C SER A 24 19.24 64.20 23.24
N LEU A 25 19.62 65.13 22.37
CA LEU A 25 19.61 64.93 20.92
C LEU A 25 20.60 63.83 20.50
N LEU A 26 21.81 63.82 21.07
CA LEU A 26 22.81 62.80 20.81
C LEU A 26 22.31 61.40 21.21
N VAL A 27 21.81 61.24 22.44
CA VAL A 27 21.25 59.97 22.93
C VAL A 27 20.07 59.52 22.06
N LEU A 28 19.17 60.44 21.68
CA LEU A 28 18.05 60.14 20.79
C LEU A 28 18.53 59.66 19.41
N SER A 29 19.51 60.34 18.81
CA SER A 29 20.06 59.96 17.51
C SER A 29 20.73 58.59 17.52
N VAL A 30 21.46 58.25 18.60
CA VAL A 30 22.05 56.91 18.80
C VAL A 30 20.95 55.87 18.96
N GLY A 31 19.89 56.16 19.74
CA GLY A 31 18.75 55.27 19.92
C GLY A 31 18.00 54.98 18.62
N VAL A 32 17.76 56.00 17.79
CA VAL A 32 17.12 55.85 16.48
C VAL A 32 18.01 55.05 15.52
N ALA A 33 19.32 55.32 15.50
CA ALA A 33 20.27 54.56 14.69
C ALA A 33 20.33 53.07 15.09
N ALA A 34 20.35 52.78 16.40
CA ALA A 34 20.32 51.42 16.93
C ALA A 34 19.02 50.69 16.54
N THR A 35 17.87 51.37 16.65
CA THR A 35 16.56 50.82 16.27
C THR A 35 16.48 50.54 14.77
N GLY A 36 17.00 51.44 13.93
CA GLY A 36 17.05 51.23 12.48
C GLY A 36 17.91 50.03 12.08
N ARG A 37 19.03 49.79 12.78
CA ARG A 37 19.86 48.60 12.57
C ARG A 37 19.13 47.32 12.98
N LEU A 38 18.42 47.33 14.11
CA LEU A 38 17.62 46.19 14.56
C LEU A 38 16.50 45.87 13.56
N HIS A 39 15.79 46.88 13.05
CA HIS A 39 14.70 46.69 12.09
C HIS A 39 15.20 46.00 10.81
N ARG A 40 16.32 46.49 10.23
CA ARG A 40 16.95 45.85 9.08
C ARG A 40 17.36 44.40 9.36
N HIS A 41 17.87 44.13 10.55
CA HIS A 41 18.26 42.77 10.93
C HIS A 41 17.05 41.83 11.01
N LEU A 42 15.94 42.30 11.57
CA LEU A 42 14.68 41.55 11.64
C LEU A 42 14.08 41.32 10.26
N GLU A 43 14.13 42.30 9.35
CA GLU A 43 13.69 42.14 7.96
C GLU A 43 14.52 41.07 7.24
N THR A 44 15.86 41.09 7.38
CA THR A 44 16.73 40.08 6.77
C THR A 44 16.43 38.67 7.30
N HIS A 45 16.24 38.51 8.62
CA HIS A 45 15.87 37.20 9.19
C HIS A 45 14.48 36.74 8.75
N ALA A 46 13.51 37.64 8.65
CA ALA A 46 12.17 37.33 8.16
C ALA A 46 12.19 36.87 6.69
N ASP A 47 12.99 37.53 5.85
CA ASP A 47 13.19 37.15 4.44
C ASP A 47 13.86 35.77 4.32
N ILE A 48 14.93 35.52 5.08
CA ILE A 48 15.61 34.21 5.08
C ILE A 48 14.66 33.10 5.57
N ALA A 49 13.89 33.36 6.62
CA ALA A 49 12.91 32.39 7.12
C ALA A 49 11.84 32.07 6.07
N ARG A 50 11.34 33.08 5.35
CA ARG A 50 10.39 32.88 4.25
C ARG A 50 11.00 32.05 3.11
N GLN A 51 12.23 32.36 2.70
CA GLN A 51 12.94 31.60 1.66
C GLN A 51 13.17 30.13 2.07
N ARG A 52 13.49 29.87 3.35
CA ARG A 52 13.64 28.50 3.85
C ARG A 52 12.32 27.72 3.83
N LEU A 53 11.22 28.36 4.20
CA LEU A 53 9.89 27.75 4.12
C LEU A 53 9.51 27.43 2.67
N GLU A 54 9.79 28.35 1.74
CA GLU A 54 9.57 28.13 0.31
C GLU A 54 10.44 26.98 -0.23
N ALA A 55 11.72 26.92 0.12
CA ALA A 55 12.63 25.84 -0.27
C ALA A 55 12.18 24.47 0.27
N VAL A 56 11.72 24.39 1.52
CA VAL A 56 11.18 23.16 2.10
C VAL A 56 9.89 22.74 1.40
N ARG A 57 9.00 23.69 1.11
CA ARG A 57 7.77 23.41 0.36
C ARG A 57 8.07 22.85 -1.02
N LEU A 58 9.03 23.44 -1.75
CA LEU A 58 9.47 22.94 -3.07
C LEU A 58 10.05 21.53 -2.99
N ALA A 59 10.87 21.25 -1.97
CA ALA A 59 11.44 19.93 -1.77
C ALA A 59 10.36 18.87 -1.42
N GLN A 60 9.35 19.25 -0.62
CA GLN A 60 8.22 18.38 -0.30
C GLN A 60 7.36 18.09 -1.52
N GLU A 61 7.03 19.12 -2.31
CA GLU A 61 6.26 18.98 -3.56
C GLU A 61 6.99 18.08 -4.56
N ASP A 62 8.32 18.18 -4.67
CA ASP A 62 9.13 17.31 -5.51
C ASP A 62 9.16 15.85 -5.01
N LEU A 63 9.27 15.65 -3.69
CA LEU A 63 9.19 14.32 -3.07
C LEU A 63 7.80 13.69 -3.23
N GLU A 64 6.73 14.48 -3.08
CA GLU A 64 5.36 14.02 -3.30
C GLU A 64 5.11 13.66 -4.76
N ALA A 65 5.60 14.49 -5.69
CA ALA A 65 5.59 14.16 -7.11
C ALA A 65 6.33 12.83 -7.37
N ALA A 66 7.53 12.65 -6.79
CA ALA A 66 8.29 11.41 -6.91
C ALA A 66 7.56 10.18 -6.34
N ARG A 67 6.73 10.34 -5.30
CA ARG A 67 5.90 9.25 -4.74
C ARG A 67 4.70 8.89 -5.62
N MET A 68 4.23 9.79 -6.48
CA MET A 68 3.09 9.51 -7.36
C MET A 68 3.46 8.62 -8.56
N PHE A 69 4.73 8.58 -8.94
CA PHE A 69 5.20 7.70 -10.00
C PHE A 69 5.59 6.35 -9.39
N GLY A 70 4.86 5.29 -9.72
CA GLY A 70 5.12 3.91 -9.25
C GLY A 70 6.45 3.30 -9.73
N ALA A 71 7.32 4.09 -10.37
CA ALA A 71 8.71 3.78 -10.63
C ALA A 71 9.56 4.99 -10.18
N PRO A 72 10.74 4.78 -9.56
CA PRO A 72 11.58 5.86 -9.09
C PRO A 72 11.95 6.79 -10.26
N PRO A 73 11.60 8.09 -10.21
CA PRO A 73 11.95 9.00 -11.29
C PRO A 73 13.47 9.10 -11.42
N ALA A 74 13.99 9.37 -12.63
CA ALA A 74 15.41 9.58 -12.81
C ALA A 74 15.94 10.75 -11.93
N PRO A 75 17.23 10.73 -11.55
CA PRO A 75 17.90 11.89 -10.99
C PRO A 75 17.65 13.11 -11.89
N ASP A 76 17.30 14.23 -11.29
CA ASP A 76 16.89 15.42 -12.04
C ASP A 76 17.44 16.68 -11.38
N LYS A 77 17.72 17.68 -12.21
CA LYS A 77 18.23 18.98 -11.80
C LYS A 77 17.50 20.07 -12.56
N ARG A 78 16.78 20.94 -11.83
CA ARG A 78 15.98 22.00 -12.43
C ARG A 78 16.06 23.32 -11.66
N SER A 79 15.99 24.42 -12.40
CA SER A 79 15.86 25.76 -11.85
C SER A 79 14.39 26.13 -11.76
N VAL A 80 13.98 26.71 -10.64
CA VAL A 80 12.59 27.11 -10.36
C VAL A 80 12.57 28.59 -9.99
N GLU A 81 11.99 29.40 -10.86
CA GLU A 81 11.81 30.85 -10.68
C GLU A 81 10.38 31.21 -10.21
N GLY A 82 9.46 30.24 -10.33
CA GLY A 82 8.05 30.35 -9.95
C GLY A 82 7.31 29.04 -10.19
N ILE A 83 6.16 28.90 -9.55
CA ILE A 83 5.15 27.87 -9.86
C ILE A 83 3.89 28.61 -10.28
N ALA A 84 3.06 28.06 -11.16
CA ALA A 84 1.86 28.69 -11.71
C ALA A 84 1.17 29.67 -10.72
N ASN A 85 1.14 30.96 -11.08
CA ASN A 85 0.59 32.10 -10.31
C ASN A 85 1.32 32.52 -9.02
N GLN A 86 2.49 31.97 -8.72
CA GLN A 86 3.38 32.42 -7.64
C GLN A 86 4.78 32.76 -8.19
N ARG A 87 5.19 34.03 -8.00
CA ARG A 87 6.57 34.45 -8.21
C ARG A 87 7.32 34.36 -6.89
N PHE A 88 8.46 33.69 -6.90
CA PHE A 88 9.36 33.66 -5.75
C PHE A 88 10.17 34.95 -5.68
N ASN A 89 10.70 35.25 -4.49
CA ASN A 89 11.57 36.41 -4.30
C ASN A 89 13.04 36.13 -4.68
N THR A 90 13.36 34.88 -5.03
CA THR A 90 14.68 34.40 -5.47
C THR A 90 14.52 33.20 -6.39
N VAL A 91 15.61 32.78 -7.02
CA VAL A 91 15.67 31.59 -7.88
C VAL A 91 16.18 30.42 -7.06
N PHE A 92 15.46 29.30 -7.12
CA PHE A 92 15.82 28.06 -6.45
C PHE A 92 16.36 27.03 -7.44
N GLU A 93 17.45 26.38 -7.10
CA GLU A 93 18.04 25.26 -7.85
C GLU A 93 17.75 23.97 -7.09
N LEU A 94 16.89 23.12 -7.67
CA LEU A 94 16.48 21.85 -7.09
C LEU A 94 17.28 20.72 -7.73
N THR A 95 17.85 19.86 -6.91
CA THR A 95 18.54 18.64 -7.33
C THR A 95 17.95 17.46 -6.57
N ARG A 96 17.46 16.46 -7.30
CA ARG A 96 16.97 15.20 -6.75
C ARG A 96 17.99 14.10 -7.04
N GLN A 97 18.40 13.39 -6.00
CA GLN A 97 19.20 12.18 -6.08
C GLN A 97 18.38 11.01 -5.55
N ILE A 98 18.37 9.91 -6.29
CA ILE A 98 17.73 8.66 -5.89
C ILE A 98 18.80 7.58 -5.93
N ASP A 99 19.04 6.98 -4.77
CA ASP A 99 19.93 5.83 -4.65
C ASP A 99 19.04 4.58 -4.63
N ALA A 100 19.07 3.83 -5.74
CA ALA A 100 18.47 2.51 -5.80
C ALA A 100 19.35 1.55 -4.98
N GLY A 101 18.95 1.30 -3.73
CA GLY A 101 19.58 0.26 -2.92
C GLY A 101 19.00 -1.12 -3.26
N ASP A 102 19.74 -2.19 -2.97
CA ASP A 102 19.31 -3.60 -3.10
C ASP A 102 18.16 -3.99 -2.14
N ALA A 103 17.60 -3.03 -1.39
CA ALA A 103 16.54 -3.23 -0.42
C ALA A 103 15.18 -2.83 -1.00
N ALA A 104 14.09 -3.32 -0.40
CA ALA A 104 12.70 -2.97 -0.75
C ALA A 104 12.34 -1.46 -0.66
N PHE A 105 13.30 -0.61 -0.29
CA PHE A 105 13.18 0.83 -0.18
C PHE A 105 14.40 1.49 -0.84
N GLY A 106 14.18 2.38 -1.81
CA GLY A 106 15.18 3.33 -2.30
C GLY A 106 15.24 4.56 -1.41
N SER A 107 16.41 5.20 -1.27
CA SER A 107 16.52 6.49 -0.60
C SER A 107 16.50 7.62 -1.63
N ALA A 108 15.65 8.62 -1.38
CA ALA A 108 15.59 9.85 -2.16
C ALA A 108 16.05 11.03 -1.32
N MET A 109 16.93 11.85 -1.90
CA MET A 109 17.38 13.10 -1.32
C MET A 109 17.07 14.24 -2.29
N VAL A 110 16.35 15.25 -1.81
CA VAL A 110 16.09 16.48 -2.55
C VAL A 110 16.82 17.63 -1.87
N SER A 111 17.71 18.27 -2.62
CA SER A 111 18.46 19.46 -2.20
C SER A 111 17.98 20.66 -2.97
N VAL A 112 17.64 21.73 -2.26
CA VAL A 112 17.26 23.04 -2.82
C VAL A 112 18.31 24.06 -2.41
N VAL A 113 18.96 24.67 -3.39
CA VAL A 113 20.00 25.69 -3.20
C VAL A 113 19.52 27.03 -3.74
N TRP A 114 19.79 28.12 -3.03
CA TRP A 114 19.49 29.48 -3.52
C TRP A 114 20.51 30.49 -3.01
N ARG A 115 20.51 31.68 -3.61
CA ARG A 115 21.23 32.84 -3.08
C ARG A 115 20.23 33.79 -2.40
N ALA A 116 20.52 34.15 -1.15
CA ALA A 116 19.78 35.16 -0.43
C ALA A 116 20.10 36.57 -0.97
N ARG A 117 19.31 37.57 -0.57
CA ARG A 117 19.45 38.95 -1.07
C ARG A 117 20.80 39.60 -0.71
N ASP A 118 21.43 39.14 0.37
CA ASP A 118 22.77 39.56 0.79
C ASP A 118 23.90 38.84 0.02
N GLY A 119 23.56 37.96 -0.93
CA GLY A 119 24.50 37.18 -1.71
C GLY A 119 24.96 35.87 -1.05
N SER A 120 24.53 35.60 0.19
CA SER A 120 24.88 34.35 0.87
C SER A 120 24.21 33.14 0.19
N ALA A 121 24.96 32.05 0.05
CA ALA A 121 24.43 30.77 -0.42
C ALA A 121 23.67 30.09 0.73
N GLN A 122 22.48 29.58 0.44
CA GLN A 122 21.63 28.87 1.38
C GLN A 122 21.21 27.53 0.78
N GLN A 123 20.92 26.55 1.63
CA GLN A 123 20.53 25.20 1.22
C GLN A 123 19.49 24.62 2.19
N ALA A 124 18.57 23.83 1.66
CA ALA A 124 17.68 22.95 2.39
C ALA A 124 17.76 21.54 1.78
N VAL A 125 17.84 20.51 2.62
CA VAL A 125 17.92 19.11 2.20
C VAL A 125 16.83 18.32 2.90
N LEU A 126 16.04 17.58 2.14
CA LEU A 126 15.07 16.61 2.64
C LEU A 126 15.46 15.23 2.15
N ALA A 127 15.47 14.26 3.08
CA ALA A 127 15.64 12.85 2.77
C ALA A 127 14.33 12.10 3.02
N SER A 128 14.01 11.15 2.16
CA SER A 128 12.85 10.26 2.29
C SER A 128 13.25 8.86 1.84
N ALA A 129 12.59 7.84 2.41
CA ALA A 129 12.52 6.54 1.76
C ALA A 129 11.41 6.56 0.70
N LEU A 130 11.64 5.91 -0.43
CA LEU A 130 10.66 5.62 -1.47
C LEU A 130 10.55 4.10 -1.61
N THR A 131 9.34 3.56 -1.70
CA THR A 131 9.11 2.16 -2.04
C THR A 131 8.92 2.05 -3.54
N ASP A 132 9.38 0.97 -4.15
CA ASP A 132 9.06 0.61 -5.54
C ASP A 132 7.62 0.04 -5.69
N GLN A 133 6.78 0.28 -4.70
CA GLN A 133 5.40 -0.19 -4.65
C GLN A 133 4.48 0.92 -5.14
N ASP A 134 3.60 0.59 -6.08
CA ASP A 134 2.60 1.51 -6.64
C ASP A 134 1.83 2.23 -5.51
N PRO A 135 1.74 3.57 -5.49
CA PRO A 135 0.94 4.30 -4.52
C PRO A 135 -0.54 3.88 -4.51
N ALA A 136 -1.06 3.31 -5.61
CA ALA A 136 -2.38 2.67 -5.65
C ALA A 136 -2.47 1.48 -4.67
N PHE A 137 -1.37 0.80 -4.39
CA PHE A 137 -1.29 -0.26 -3.38
C PHE A 137 -1.36 0.31 -1.96
N SER A 138 -0.73 1.46 -1.70
CA SER A 138 -0.86 2.18 -0.40
C SER A 138 -2.25 2.81 -0.20
N GLY A 139 -2.86 3.30 -1.28
CA GLY A 139 -4.27 3.71 -1.32
C GLY A 139 -5.23 2.52 -1.11
N ALA A 140 -4.89 1.37 -1.66
CA ALA A 140 -5.61 0.12 -1.37
C ALA A 140 -5.43 -0.29 0.10
N LEU A 141 -4.26 -0.13 0.71
CA LEU A 141 -4.07 -0.42 2.15
C LEU A 141 -4.88 0.51 3.07
N THR A 142 -5.14 1.75 2.66
CA THR A 142 -6.00 2.69 3.41
C THR A 142 -7.49 2.49 3.14
N LEU A 143 -7.87 2.04 1.94
CA LEU A 143 -9.26 1.65 1.61
C LEU A 143 -9.61 0.22 2.09
N ILE A 144 -8.61 -0.62 2.33
CA ILE A 144 -8.70 -1.94 2.95
C ILE A 144 -8.27 -1.85 4.44
N ALA A 145 -8.29 -0.65 5.04
CA ALA A 145 -8.06 -0.49 6.48
C ALA A 145 -9.18 -1.14 7.35
N SER A 146 -10.21 -1.72 6.73
CA SER A 146 -11.14 -2.65 7.36
C SER A 146 -10.76 -4.14 7.20
N ALA A 147 -9.67 -4.50 6.49
CA ALA A 147 -9.27 -5.91 6.35
C ALA A 147 -7.76 -6.27 6.30
N GLN A 148 -6.78 -5.38 6.10
CA GLN A 148 -5.40 -5.84 5.76
C GLN A 148 -4.16 -5.08 6.30
N ALA A 149 -4.27 -4.16 7.26
CA ALA A 149 -3.12 -3.91 8.15
C ALA A 149 -3.16 -5.01 9.22
N GLY A 150 -2.06 -5.74 9.44
CA GLY A 150 -1.99 -6.86 10.40
C GLY A 150 -2.59 -6.49 11.75
N ALA A 151 -3.88 -6.77 11.92
CA ALA A 151 -4.62 -6.42 13.11
C ALA A 151 -3.99 -7.21 14.25
N ALA A 152 -3.49 -6.50 15.26
CA ALA A 152 -2.97 -7.08 16.50
C ALA A 152 -1.74 -8.03 16.36
N GLY A 153 -0.79 -7.74 15.46
CA GLY A 153 0.46 -8.52 15.38
C GLY A 153 0.37 -9.82 14.56
N ARG A 154 -0.64 -9.89 13.68
CA ARG A 154 -0.86 -10.99 12.74
C ARG A 154 -0.05 -10.80 11.44
N SER A 155 0.55 -11.88 10.93
CA SER A 155 1.22 -11.90 9.63
C SER A 155 0.25 -11.54 8.50
N SER A 156 0.71 -10.70 7.56
CA SER A 156 -0.02 -10.36 6.33
C SER A 156 -0.22 -11.56 5.41
N ALA A 157 0.52 -12.65 5.64
CA ALA A 157 0.38 -13.90 4.90
C ALA A 157 -0.80 -14.78 5.38
N ILE A 158 -1.55 -14.36 6.42
CA ILE A 158 -2.77 -15.06 6.85
C ILE A 158 -3.97 -14.53 6.06
N PRO A 159 -4.67 -15.37 5.27
CA PRO A 159 -5.78 -14.95 4.44
C PRO A 159 -6.92 -14.26 5.21
N PRO A 160 -7.71 -13.40 4.54
CA PRO A 160 -8.99 -12.94 5.09
C PRO A 160 -9.94 -14.14 5.29
N GLY A 161 -10.76 -14.09 6.35
CA GLY A 161 -11.68 -15.17 6.72
C GLY A 161 -11.08 -16.27 7.61
N VAL A 162 -9.83 -16.11 8.05
CA VAL A 162 -9.29 -16.86 9.20
C VAL A 162 -9.61 -16.09 10.47
N HIS A 163 -10.32 -16.73 11.40
CA HIS A 163 -10.81 -16.13 12.64
C HIS A 163 -9.76 -16.21 13.74
N VAL A 164 -9.62 -15.15 14.54
CA VAL A 164 -8.66 -15.10 15.64
C VAL A 164 -9.22 -15.88 16.83
N ILE A 165 -8.46 -16.85 17.33
CA ILE A 165 -8.87 -17.68 18.47
C ILE A 165 -8.26 -17.14 19.77
N ASP A 166 -6.99 -16.76 19.72
CA ASP A 166 -6.24 -16.16 20.83
C ASP A 166 -5.12 -15.26 20.30
N ASP A 167 -4.25 -14.75 21.18
CA ASP A 167 -3.17 -13.80 20.84
C ASP A 167 -2.17 -14.35 19.80
N ARG A 168 -2.04 -15.68 19.66
CA ARG A 168 -1.04 -16.31 18.78
C ARG A 168 -1.64 -17.17 17.69
N ARG A 169 -2.91 -17.55 17.81
CA ARG A 169 -3.53 -18.54 16.94
C ARG A 169 -4.79 -18.00 16.30
N SER A 170 -4.90 -18.31 15.02
CA SER A 170 -6.06 -18.11 14.19
C SER A 170 -6.55 -19.47 13.70
N ALA A 171 -7.84 -19.65 13.44
CA ALA A 171 -8.35 -20.90 12.88
C ALA A 171 -9.38 -20.65 11.78
N PHE A 172 -9.51 -21.63 10.89
CA PHE A 172 -10.55 -21.61 9.87
C PHE A 172 -11.06 -23.01 9.56
N LYS A 173 -12.34 -23.10 9.20
CA LYS A 173 -12.87 -24.28 8.54
C LYS A 173 -12.58 -24.17 7.05
N PRO A 174 -12.17 -25.27 6.45
CA PRO A 174 -11.64 -25.21 5.10
C PRO A 174 -12.80 -25.07 4.09
N ALA A 175 -13.99 -25.63 4.38
CA ALA A 175 -15.25 -25.41 3.67
C ALA A 175 -16.41 -25.21 4.67
N PRO A 176 -17.53 -24.59 4.25
CA PRO A 176 -18.78 -24.63 5.00
C PRO A 176 -19.20 -26.08 5.29
N GLY A 177 -19.67 -26.38 6.51
CA GLY A 177 -20.08 -27.74 6.86
C GLY A 177 -18.96 -28.73 7.22
N ALA A 178 -17.67 -28.37 7.00
CA ALA A 178 -16.56 -29.26 7.32
C ALA A 178 -16.53 -29.59 8.82
N THR A 179 -16.15 -30.82 9.19
CA THR A 179 -15.96 -31.21 10.61
C THR A 179 -14.51 -31.11 11.06
N VAL A 180 -13.68 -30.44 10.24
CA VAL A 180 -12.26 -30.21 10.48
C VAL A 180 -12.02 -28.69 10.47
N ALA A 181 -11.14 -28.22 11.36
CA ALA A 181 -10.57 -26.87 11.31
C ALA A 181 -9.05 -26.93 11.32
N PHE A 182 -8.41 -25.93 10.74
CA PHE A 182 -6.97 -25.77 10.74
C PHE A 182 -6.59 -24.56 11.58
N VAL A 183 -5.57 -24.73 12.43
CA VAL A 183 -5.03 -23.67 13.28
C VAL A 183 -3.75 -23.14 12.66
N VAL A 184 -3.65 -21.82 12.58
CA VAL A 184 -2.61 -21.05 11.93
C VAL A 184 -1.89 -20.21 12.97
N ASP A 185 -0.56 -20.28 12.97
CA ASP A 185 0.30 -19.44 13.79
C ASP A 185 0.37 -18.01 13.24
N HIS A 186 0.12 -17.01 14.10
CA HIS A 186 0.07 -15.60 13.72
C HIS A 186 1.38 -15.08 13.13
N ALA A 187 2.53 -15.52 13.65
CA ALA A 187 3.82 -14.99 13.26
C ALA A 187 4.26 -15.53 11.90
N SER A 188 4.11 -16.83 11.67
CA SER A 188 4.62 -17.53 10.50
C SER A 188 3.59 -17.75 9.39
N ALA A 189 2.30 -17.56 9.67
CA ALA A 189 1.19 -17.92 8.78
C ALA A 189 1.17 -19.41 8.37
N ARG A 190 1.81 -20.28 9.16
CA ARG A 190 1.84 -21.73 8.94
C ARG A 190 0.66 -22.39 9.64
N VAL A 191 0.11 -23.42 9.02
CA VAL A 191 -0.81 -24.32 9.73
C VAL A 191 0.03 -25.19 10.66
N VAL A 192 -0.35 -25.19 11.93
CA VAL A 192 0.37 -25.88 13.02
C VAL A 192 -0.44 -27.04 13.60
N GLU A 193 -1.77 -26.96 13.57
CA GLU A 193 -2.66 -28.01 14.10
C GLU A 193 -3.83 -28.26 13.14
N GLN A 194 -4.30 -29.50 13.14
CA GLN A 194 -5.57 -29.90 12.55
C GLN A 194 -6.49 -30.39 13.66
N CYS A 195 -7.67 -29.78 13.77
CA CYS A 195 -8.68 -30.15 14.75
C CYS A 195 -9.82 -30.90 14.08
N THR A 196 -10.22 -32.04 14.63
CA THR A 196 -11.38 -32.82 14.20
C THR A 196 -12.59 -32.57 15.10
N ASP A 197 -13.74 -33.13 14.72
CA ASP A 197 -15.00 -33.07 15.47
C ASP A 197 -15.52 -31.64 15.71
N VAL A 198 -15.15 -30.72 14.82
CA VAL A 198 -15.69 -29.36 14.81
C VAL A 198 -17.15 -29.43 14.34
N PRO A 199 -18.12 -28.81 15.03
CA PRO A 199 -19.52 -28.85 14.62
C PRO A 199 -19.70 -28.36 13.19
N ALA A 200 -20.50 -29.09 12.40
CA ALA A 200 -20.69 -28.80 10.98
C ALA A 200 -21.41 -27.45 10.75
N ASP A 201 -22.32 -27.10 11.64
CA ASP A 201 -23.16 -25.89 11.63
C ASP A 201 -22.40 -24.61 12.07
N VAL A 202 -21.29 -24.75 12.78
CA VAL A 202 -20.42 -23.61 13.12
C VAL A 202 -19.70 -23.11 11.86
N ARG A 203 -19.78 -21.81 11.58
CA ARG A 203 -19.07 -21.17 10.47
C ARG A 203 -17.62 -20.86 10.86
N SER A 204 -16.73 -20.68 9.88
CA SER A 204 -15.33 -20.30 10.15
C SER A 204 -15.21 -19.01 10.96
N GLU A 205 -16.12 -18.05 10.77
CA GLU A 205 -16.15 -16.77 11.48
C GLU A 205 -16.67 -16.86 12.91
N ASP A 206 -17.36 -17.95 13.25
CA ASP A 206 -17.91 -18.22 14.60
C ASP A 206 -17.03 -19.21 15.38
N LEU A 207 -15.88 -19.62 14.82
CA LEU A 207 -14.96 -20.53 15.48
C LEU A 207 -14.41 -19.90 16.77
N ARG A 208 -14.35 -20.71 17.82
CA ARG A 208 -13.87 -20.35 19.15
C ARG A 208 -13.02 -21.49 19.68
N ALA A 209 -12.19 -21.20 20.68
CA ALA A 209 -11.34 -22.20 21.32
C ALA A 209 -12.12 -23.42 21.85
N GLU A 210 -13.37 -23.22 22.29
CA GLU A 210 -14.25 -24.28 22.78
C GLU A 210 -14.62 -25.34 21.72
N TYR A 211 -14.51 -25.02 20.43
CA TYR A 211 -14.76 -25.96 19.33
C TYR A 211 -13.49 -26.70 18.87
N LEU A 212 -12.31 -26.35 19.41
CA LEU A 212 -11.01 -26.85 18.99
C LEU A 212 -10.42 -27.78 20.06
N THR A 213 -11.16 -28.80 20.47
CA THR A 213 -10.78 -29.69 21.58
C THR A 213 -9.98 -30.92 21.16
N HIS A 214 -10.07 -31.34 19.89
CA HIS A 214 -9.43 -32.55 19.37
C HIS A 214 -8.43 -32.19 18.26
N CYS A 215 -7.32 -31.57 18.65
CA CYS A 215 -6.29 -31.10 17.72
C CYS A 215 -5.04 -31.98 17.76
N THR A 216 -4.46 -32.23 16.58
CA THR A 216 -3.18 -32.91 16.42
C THR A 216 -2.22 -32.04 15.62
N ASP A 217 -0.93 -32.15 15.91
CA ASP A 217 0.13 -31.48 15.15
C ASP A 217 -0.02 -31.74 13.66
N PHE A 218 -0.08 -30.67 12.87
CA PHE A 218 -0.25 -30.75 11.43
C PHE A 218 0.51 -29.62 10.76
N LYS A 219 1.67 -29.96 10.18
CA LYS A 219 2.55 -29.00 9.52
C LYS A 219 2.12 -28.82 8.07
N ALA A 220 1.53 -27.67 7.75
CA ALA A 220 1.12 -27.35 6.39
C ALA A 220 1.32 -25.88 6.05
N LEU A 221 1.40 -25.60 4.74
CA LEU A 221 1.49 -24.26 4.19
C LEU A 221 0.20 -23.92 3.45
N LEU A 222 -0.18 -22.65 3.50
CA LEU A 222 -1.35 -22.14 2.78
C LEU A 222 -0.98 -21.75 1.35
N LEU A 223 -1.84 -22.11 0.41
CA LEU A 223 -1.82 -21.65 -0.97
C LEU A 223 -3.19 -21.05 -1.28
N SER A 224 -3.27 -19.80 -1.70
CA SER A 224 -4.56 -19.17 -2.01
C SER A 224 -4.46 -18.14 -3.13
N GLY A 225 -5.59 -17.86 -3.74
CA GLY A 225 -5.71 -16.90 -4.84
C GLY A 225 -7.15 -16.81 -5.33
N VAL A 226 -7.32 -16.17 -6.49
CA VAL A 226 -8.60 -16.08 -7.18
C VAL A 226 -8.50 -16.59 -8.61
N VAL A 227 -9.59 -17.15 -9.12
CA VAL A 227 -9.77 -17.48 -10.53
C VAL A 227 -10.78 -16.52 -11.12
N ARG A 228 -10.34 -15.72 -12.09
CA ARG A 228 -11.18 -14.79 -12.84
C ARG A 228 -11.56 -15.36 -14.20
N PHE A 229 -12.63 -14.85 -14.79
CA PHE A 229 -13.15 -15.31 -16.08
C PHE A 229 -13.29 -14.14 -17.05
N SER A 230 -12.85 -14.34 -18.29
CA SER A 230 -12.99 -13.37 -19.38
C SER A 230 -13.43 -14.06 -20.67
N GLY A 231 -14.63 -13.73 -21.11
CA GLY A 231 -15.27 -14.15 -22.35
C GLY A 231 -15.13 -13.12 -23.47
N SER A 232 -14.51 -11.96 -23.21
CA SER A 232 -14.18 -10.97 -24.23
C SER A 232 -13.18 -11.50 -25.26
N SER A 233 -13.18 -10.90 -26.44
CA SER A 233 -12.26 -11.23 -27.54
C SER A 233 -11.70 -9.91 -28.13
N PRO A 234 -10.46 -9.52 -27.82
CA PRO A 234 -9.47 -10.25 -27.01
C PRO A 234 -9.86 -10.35 -25.52
N PRO A 235 -9.34 -11.35 -24.78
CA PRO A 235 -9.56 -11.44 -23.35
C PRO A 235 -8.93 -10.24 -22.62
N ASP A 236 -9.60 -9.76 -21.58
CA ASP A 236 -9.11 -8.64 -20.76
C ASP A 236 -8.82 -9.11 -19.33
N ALA A 237 -7.54 -9.18 -18.98
CA ALA A 237 -7.10 -9.64 -17.66
C ALA A 237 -7.40 -8.65 -16.53
N LEU A 238 -7.62 -7.36 -16.84
CA LEU A 238 -7.92 -6.31 -15.86
C LEU A 238 -9.43 -6.17 -15.62
N ALA A 239 -10.25 -6.50 -16.62
CA ALA A 239 -11.71 -6.46 -16.53
C ALA A 239 -12.39 -7.84 -16.48
N ALA A 240 -11.66 -8.89 -16.09
CA ALA A 240 -12.15 -10.27 -16.00
C ALA A 240 -13.14 -10.49 -14.83
N ASN A 241 -14.39 -10.06 -15.05
CA ASN A 241 -15.48 -10.08 -14.07
C ASN A 241 -16.68 -10.92 -14.54
N ASP A 242 -16.47 -11.84 -15.49
CA ASP A 242 -17.55 -12.72 -15.95
C ASP A 242 -18.02 -13.66 -14.83
N THR A 243 -19.24 -14.18 -15.00
CA THR A 243 -19.81 -15.13 -14.04
C THR A 243 -18.92 -16.37 -13.94
N PRO A 244 -18.43 -16.73 -12.73
CA PRO A 244 -17.52 -17.84 -12.57
C PRO A 244 -18.17 -19.17 -12.91
N LEU A 245 -17.45 -20.03 -13.62
CA LEU A 245 -17.85 -21.42 -13.82
C LEU A 245 -17.42 -22.25 -12.60
N ALA A 246 -18.21 -23.29 -12.27
CA ALA A 246 -17.88 -24.19 -11.17
C ALA A 246 -16.53 -24.86 -11.40
N LEU A 247 -15.65 -24.83 -10.39
CA LEU A 247 -14.32 -25.41 -10.43
C LEU A 247 -13.87 -25.79 -9.03
N THR A 248 -12.79 -26.56 -8.96
CA THR A 248 -11.95 -26.67 -7.76
C THR A 248 -10.49 -26.45 -8.13
N LEU A 249 -9.63 -26.31 -7.12
CA LEU A 249 -8.19 -26.33 -7.30
C LEU A 249 -7.64 -27.67 -6.84
N SER A 250 -6.61 -28.13 -7.52
CA SER A 250 -5.82 -29.29 -7.13
C SER A 250 -4.36 -28.91 -7.01
N VAL A 251 -3.64 -29.54 -6.08
CA VAL A 251 -2.19 -29.38 -5.94
C VAL A 251 -1.57 -30.76 -6.15
N GLY A 252 -0.86 -30.92 -7.27
CA GLY A 252 -0.06 -32.09 -7.56
C GLY A 252 1.29 -31.98 -6.84
N LEU A 253 1.67 -33.01 -6.08
CA LEU A 253 2.95 -33.11 -5.37
C LEU A 253 3.81 -34.24 -5.97
N PRO A 254 4.27 -34.12 -7.23
CA PRO A 254 5.00 -35.19 -7.91
C PRO A 254 6.31 -35.49 -7.18
N GLY A 255 6.56 -36.78 -6.94
CA GLY A 255 7.82 -37.27 -6.37
C GLY A 255 8.01 -36.96 -4.87
N MET A 256 7.01 -36.40 -4.18
CA MET A 256 7.07 -36.19 -2.73
C MET A 256 6.17 -37.16 -1.98
N VAL A 257 6.69 -37.70 -0.87
CA VAL A 257 5.88 -38.35 0.15
C VAL A 257 5.26 -37.25 1.00
N SER A 258 4.07 -36.80 0.64
CA SER A 258 3.30 -35.87 1.48
C SER A 258 2.60 -36.65 2.59
N PRO A 259 2.58 -36.15 3.85
CA PRO A 259 1.92 -36.84 4.95
C PRO A 259 0.40 -36.89 4.80
N ALA A 260 -0.18 -36.02 3.97
CA ALA A 260 -1.61 -36.01 3.65
C ALA A 260 -1.85 -35.41 2.26
N SER A 261 -2.94 -35.81 1.61
CA SER A 261 -3.35 -35.15 0.36
C SER A 261 -3.68 -33.67 0.61
N PRO A 262 -3.31 -32.76 -0.31
CA PRO A 262 -3.69 -31.36 -0.19
C PRO A 262 -5.19 -31.21 -0.10
N TRP A 263 -5.63 -30.37 0.83
CA TRP A 263 -7.04 -30.04 0.97
C TRP A 263 -7.29 -28.73 0.24
N CYS A 264 -8.22 -28.68 -0.72
CA CYS A 264 -8.52 -27.48 -1.47
C CYS A 264 -10.02 -27.19 -1.51
N HIS A 265 -10.38 -25.92 -1.46
CA HIS A 265 -11.75 -25.45 -1.67
C HIS A 265 -11.76 -24.20 -2.51
N ALA A 266 -12.83 -24.10 -3.30
CA ALA A 266 -13.10 -22.99 -4.18
C ALA A 266 -14.57 -22.59 -4.03
N GLU A 267 -14.81 -21.28 -4.02
CA GLU A 267 -16.13 -20.70 -3.83
C GLU A 267 -16.29 -19.52 -4.79
N ALA A 268 -17.38 -19.50 -5.55
CA ALA A 268 -17.71 -18.37 -6.39
C ALA A 268 -18.15 -17.19 -5.52
N ARG A 269 -17.57 -16.01 -5.76
CA ARG A 269 -17.79 -14.79 -4.99
C ARG A 269 -18.18 -13.62 -5.89
N LYS A 270 -18.84 -12.65 -5.28
CA LYS A 270 -19.09 -11.32 -5.85
C LYS A 270 -18.72 -10.23 -4.84
N THR A 271 -18.36 -9.05 -5.32
CA THR A 271 -18.17 -7.89 -4.43
C THR A 271 -19.44 -7.06 -4.38
N VAL A 272 -19.84 -6.68 -3.17
CA VAL A 272 -21.04 -5.89 -2.90
C VAL A 272 -20.68 -4.70 -2.03
N ILE A 273 -21.42 -3.61 -2.20
CA ILE A 273 -21.46 -2.47 -1.29
C ILE A 273 -22.85 -2.48 -0.67
N TYR A 274 -22.93 -2.49 0.66
CA TYR A 274 -24.21 -2.54 1.36
C TYR A 274 -24.21 -1.65 2.61
N ARG A 275 -25.42 -1.25 3.05
CA ARG A 275 -25.61 -0.51 4.29
C ARG A 275 -26.30 -1.38 5.33
N ALA A 276 -25.66 -1.56 6.47
CA ALA A 276 -26.22 -2.23 7.65
C ALA A 276 -26.33 -1.23 8.82
N ALA A 277 -26.80 -1.71 9.98
CA ALA A 277 -27.02 -0.86 11.16
C ALA A 277 -25.72 -0.22 11.70
N ASP A 278 -24.59 -0.85 11.45
CA ASP A 278 -23.25 -0.47 11.89
C ASP A 278 -22.45 0.35 10.86
N GLY A 279 -22.94 0.48 9.62
CA GLY A 279 -22.28 1.33 8.63
C GLY A 279 -22.49 0.92 7.17
N VAL A 280 -21.63 1.47 6.31
CA VAL A 280 -21.50 1.07 4.91
C VAL A 280 -20.32 0.13 4.78
N HIS A 281 -20.57 -1.02 4.16
CA HIS A 281 -19.61 -2.10 4.01
C HIS A 281 -19.35 -2.35 2.54
N ARG A 282 -18.11 -2.69 2.20
CA ARG A 282 -17.74 -3.26 0.91
C ARG A 282 -17.10 -4.60 1.16
N GLU A 283 -17.79 -5.67 0.77
CA GLU A 283 -17.36 -7.03 1.10
C GLU A 283 -17.44 -7.93 -0.12
N SER A 284 -16.54 -8.90 -0.15
CA SER A 284 -16.66 -10.03 -1.07
C SER A 284 -17.47 -11.11 -0.39
N VAL A 285 -18.60 -11.48 -0.98
CA VAL A 285 -19.58 -12.44 -0.43
C VAL A 285 -19.75 -13.61 -1.39
N ALA A 286 -20.38 -14.70 -0.95
CA ALA A 286 -20.75 -15.80 -1.84
C ALA A 286 -21.59 -15.29 -3.02
N LEU A 287 -21.45 -15.90 -4.20
CA LEU A 287 -22.14 -15.45 -5.41
C LEU A 287 -23.67 -15.42 -5.24
N GLU A 288 -24.20 -16.40 -4.52
CA GLU A 288 -25.62 -16.57 -4.17
C GLU A 288 -26.09 -15.74 -2.97
N ALA A 289 -25.18 -15.02 -2.29
CA ALA A 289 -25.53 -14.20 -1.14
C ALA A 289 -26.64 -13.18 -1.48
N THR A 290 -27.53 -12.97 -0.52
CA THR A 290 -28.68 -12.07 -0.63
C THR A 290 -28.56 -10.94 0.40
N PRO A 291 -29.23 -9.79 0.19
CA PRO A 291 -29.23 -8.70 1.17
C PRO A 291 -29.68 -9.14 2.57
N ALA A 292 -30.60 -10.11 2.64
CA ALA A 292 -31.15 -10.61 3.90
C ALA A 292 -30.10 -11.30 4.78
N SER A 293 -29.11 -12.00 4.20
CA SER A 293 -28.06 -12.68 4.99
C SER A 293 -27.10 -11.72 5.69
N PHE A 294 -27.14 -10.43 5.32
CA PHE A 294 -26.30 -9.37 5.90
C PHE A 294 -27.12 -8.29 6.62
N ALA A 295 -28.42 -8.51 6.82
CA ALA A 295 -29.36 -7.49 7.33
C ALA A 295 -29.21 -6.13 6.59
N ALA A 296 -28.91 -6.20 5.29
CA ALA A 296 -28.62 -5.03 4.49
C ALA A 296 -29.91 -4.27 4.16
N THR A 297 -29.91 -2.96 4.43
CA THR A 297 -30.99 -2.02 4.09
C THR A 297 -30.84 -1.44 2.68
N ASP A 298 -29.61 -1.43 2.18
CA ASP A 298 -29.24 -1.05 0.81
C ASP A 298 -28.18 -2.04 0.32
N TRP A 299 -28.22 -2.41 -0.96
CA TRP A 299 -27.37 -3.45 -1.55
C TRP A 299 -27.06 -3.14 -3.00
N GLN A 300 -25.77 -3.06 -3.32
CA GLN A 300 -25.25 -2.83 -4.64
C GLN A 300 -24.22 -3.90 -4.99
N ASP A 301 -24.50 -4.72 -6.00
CA ASP A 301 -23.48 -5.57 -6.64
C ASP A 301 -22.56 -4.68 -7.48
N THR A 302 -21.24 -4.76 -7.26
CA THR A 302 -20.28 -3.93 -8.00
C THR A 302 -19.97 -4.49 -9.39
N GLY A 303 -20.50 -5.67 -9.72
CA GLY A 303 -20.22 -6.41 -10.94
C GLY A 303 -18.92 -7.22 -10.88
N GLU A 304 -18.11 -7.09 -9.82
CA GLU A 304 -16.88 -7.86 -9.66
C GLU A 304 -17.23 -9.30 -9.26
N ARG A 305 -16.70 -10.26 -10.02
CA ARG A 305 -16.97 -11.69 -9.86
C ARG A 305 -15.68 -12.48 -10.00
N TYR A 306 -15.50 -13.50 -9.18
CA TYR A 306 -14.35 -14.41 -9.23
C TYR A 306 -14.61 -15.67 -8.39
N THR A 307 -13.83 -16.72 -8.60
CA THR A 307 -13.80 -17.87 -7.69
C THR A 307 -12.61 -17.74 -6.75
N ALA A 308 -12.85 -17.52 -5.46
CA ALA A 308 -11.79 -17.55 -4.46
C ALA A 308 -11.43 -18.99 -4.16
N TYR A 309 -10.14 -19.29 -4.01
CA TYR A 309 -9.71 -20.62 -3.59
C TYR A 309 -8.67 -20.57 -2.47
N ARG A 310 -8.64 -21.65 -1.70
CA ARG A 310 -7.65 -21.90 -0.66
C ARG A 310 -7.28 -23.37 -0.65
N CYS A 311 -6.01 -23.64 -0.44
CA CYS A 311 -5.46 -24.97 -0.28
C CYS A 311 -4.59 -25.02 0.97
N VAL A 312 -4.71 -26.11 1.71
CA VAL A 312 -3.81 -26.49 2.80
C VAL A 312 -2.93 -27.61 2.27
N VAL A 313 -1.66 -27.31 2.05
CA VAL A 313 -0.69 -28.23 1.48
C VAL A 313 0.16 -28.80 2.60
N ALA A 314 -0.10 -30.07 2.92
CA ALA A 314 0.68 -30.79 3.92
C ALA A 314 2.14 -30.89 3.44
N ALA A 315 3.05 -30.43 4.29
CA ALA A 315 4.44 -30.18 3.94
C ALA A 315 5.35 -31.05 4.81
N ALA A 316 6.45 -31.53 4.22
CA ALA A 316 7.41 -32.39 4.92
C ALA A 316 8.57 -31.57 5.49
N GLY A 317 9.22 -32.11 6.53
CA GLY A 317 10.43 -31.51 7.13
C GLY A 317 10.16 -30.46 8.21
N ASP A 318 11.24 -29.91 8.74
CA ASP A 318 11.24 -28.80 9.70
C ASP A 318 12.38 -27.82 9.35
N PRO A 319 12.10 -26.64 8.76
CA PRO A 319 10.76 -26.10 8.50
C PRO A 319 9.99 -26.88 7.41
N PRO A 320 8.65 -26.85 7.43
CA PRO A 320 7.82 -27.52 6.43
C PRO A 320 8.09 -26.96 5.03
N ARG A 321 8.32 -27.85 4.06
CA ARG A 321 8.50 -27.50 2.64
C ARG A 321 7.67 -28.37 1.70
N TRP A 322 7.30 -27.80 0.55
CA TRP A 322 6.73 -28.56 -0.55
C TRP A 322 7.16 -28.06 -1.94
N SER A 323 7.13 -28.96 -2.91
CA SER A 323 7.28 -28.66 -4.35
C SER A 323 6.12 -29.30 -5.10
N GLY A 324 5.64 -28.64 -6.15
CA GLY A 324 4.51 -29.16 -6.91
C GLY A 324 3.88 -28.16 -7.86
N GLN A 325 2.68 -28.47 -8.33
CA GLN A 325 1.95 -27.66 -9.29
C GLN A 325 0.50 -27.50 -8.83
N SER A 326 -0.01 -26.27 -8.85
CA SER A 326 -1.44 -26.02 -8.68
C SER A 326 -2.15 -26.01 -10.02
N THR A 327 -3.29 -26.70 -10.14
CA THR A 327 -4.08 -26.77 -11.37
C THR A 327 -5.54 -26.46 -11.10
N VAL A 328 -6.19 -25.80 -12.05
CA VAL A 328 -7.64 -25.61 -12.07
C VAL A 328 -8.28 -26.90 -12.58
N VAL A 329 -9.25 -27.41 -11.83
CA VAL A 329 -10.03 -28.60 -12.16
C VAL A 329 -11.46 -28.15 -12.45
N PRO A 330 -11.91 -28.24 -13.72
CA PRO A 330 -13.22 -27.76 -14.11
C PRO A 330 -14.32 -28.71 -13.61
N LEU A 331 -15.49 -28.16 -13.25
CA LEU A 331 -16.68 -28.92 -12.88
C LEU A 331 -17.80 -28.58 -13.88
N GLY A 332 -18.05 -29.48 -14.83
CA GLY A 332 -19.08 -29.28 -15.87
C GLY A 332 -18.65 -28.45 -17.09
N TRP A 333 -17.35 -28.23 -17.27
CA TRP A 333 -16.75 -27.65 -18.48
C TRP A 333 -15.39 -28.31 -18.75
N GLU A 334 -14.77 -28.02 -19.90
CA GLU A 334 -13.52 -28.65 -20.33
C GLU A 334 -12.40 -27.63 -20.55
N ILE A 335 -11.18 -28.02 -20.17
CA ILE A 335 -9.96 -27.30 -20.50
C ILE A 335 -9.41 -27.83 -21.83
N GLY A 336 -9.03 -26.93 -22.74
CA GLY A 336 -8.42 -27.25 -24.02
C GLY A 336 -8.27 -26.03 -24.93
N SER A 337 -7.94 -26.27 -26.20
CA SER A 337 -7.58 -25.23 -27.18
C SER A 337 -8.68 -24.92 -28.20
N ALA A 338 -9.83 -25.62 -28.13
CA ALA A 338 -10.97 -25.35 -29.01
C ALA A 338 -11.83 -24.16 -28.52
N SER A 339 -12.62 -23.55 -29.39
CA SER A 339 -13.50 -22.42 -29.06
C SER A 339 -14.66 -22.78 -28.11
N THR A 340 -15.01 -24.06 -28.02
CA THR A 340 -15.98 -24.62 -27.06
C THR A 340 -15.36 -24.97 -25.71
N GLN A 341 -14.03 -24.98 -25.63
CA GLN A 341 -13.26 -25.30 -24.43
C GLN A 341 -12.73 -24.02 -23.79
N ARG A 342 -12.06 -24.18 -22.65
CA ARG A 342 -11.46 -23.08 -21.89
C ARG A 342 -9.96 -23.26 -21.75
N LYS A 343 -9.24 -22.15 -21.63
CA LYS A 343 -7.81 -22.12 -21.34
C LYS A 343 -7.59 -21.39 -20.02
N VAL A 344 -6.63 -21.85 -19.25
CA VAL A 344 -6.21 -21.26 -17.97
C VAL A 344 -4.89 -20.54 -18.21
N CYS A 345 -4.87 -19.27 -17.89
CA CYS A 345 -3.69 -18.44 -17.80
C CYS A 345 -3.40 -18.19 -16.31
N ARG A 346 -2.13 -18.07 -15.93
CA ARG A 346 -1.72 -17.64 -14.59
C ARG A 346 -1.30 -16.19 -14.65
N TYR A 347 -1.70 -15.39 -13.66
CA TYR A 347 -1.13 -14.07 -13.46
C TYR A 347 0.28 -14.25 -12.92
N VAL A 348 1.25 -13.59 -13.54
CA VAL A 348 2.67 -13.64 -13.17
C VAL A 348 3.18 -12.23 -12.94
N ASN A 349 4.24 -12.13 -12.14
CA ASN A 349 4.95 -10.89 -11.95
C ASN A 349 6.44 -11.21 -11.81
N ASP A 350 7.29 -10.67 -12.68
CA ASP A 350 8.74 -10.76 -12.53
C ASP A 350 9.17 -9.71 -11.49
N SER A 351 9.15 -10.12 -10.23
CA SER A 351 9.30 -9.23 -9.08
C SER A 351 10.76 -8.88 -8.79
N ASP A 352 11.69 -9.67 -9.31
CA ASP A 352 13.14 -9.42 -9.18
C ASP A 352 13.81 -8.93 -10.48
N GLY A 353 13.07 -8.84 -11.59
CA GLY A 353 13.56 -8.33 -12.86
C GLY A 353 14.52 -9.28 -13.57
N SER A 354 14.51 -10.57 -13.21
CA SER A 354 15.39 -11.59 -13.81
C SER A 354 15.02 -11.94 -15.25
N GLY A 355 13.81 -11.59 -15.70
CA GLY A 355 13.21 -12.02 -16.95
C GLY A 355 12.66 -13.45 -16.91
N ALA A 356 12.72 -14.12 -15.75
CA ALA A 356 12.14 -15.44 -15.52
C ALA A 356 10.99 -15.34 -14.52
N ILE A 357 10.11 -16.34 -14.52
CA ILE A 357 9.05 -16.52 -13.51
C ILE A 357 9.40 -17.80 -12.75
N ASP A 358 10.36 -17.71 -11.84
CA ASP A 358 10.96 -18.87 -11.17
C ASP A 358 10.86 -18.82 -9.64
N ARG A 359 10.63 -17.65 -9.05
CA ARG A 359 10.36 -17.54 -7.62
C ARG A 359 8.91 -17.91 -7.32
N ASN A 360 8.70 -18.57 -6.18
CA ASN A 360 7.37 -19.05 -5.78
C ASN A 360 6.31 -17.93 -5.63
N ASP A 361 6.72 -16.71 -5.28
CA ASP A 361 5.83 -15.54 -5.17
C ASP A 361 5.47 -14.91 -6.52
N GLU A 362 6.16 -15.29 -7.59
CA GLU A 362 5.92 -14.81 -8.96
C GLU A 362 4.93 -15.69 -9.74
N HIS A 363 4.43 -16.73 -9.08
CA HIS A 363 3.50 -17.72 -9.63
C HIS A 363 4.09 -18.55 -10.78
N PRO A 364 5.14 -19.35 -10.52
CA PRO A 364 5.75 -20.22 -11.51
C PRO A 364 4.79 -21.35 -11.90
N ALA A 365 5.02 -21.97 -13.06
CA ALA A 365 4.24 -23.14 -13.48
C ALA A 365 4.41 -24.32 -12.51
N VAL A 366 5.59 -24.44 -11.91
CA VAL A 366 5.95 -25.46 -10.91
C VAL A 366 6.64 -24.77 -9.76
N TYR A 367 6.08 -24.91 -8.57
CA TYR A 367 6.65 -24.40 -7.33
C TYR A 367 7.76 -25.31 -6.83
N SER A 368 8.80 -24.71 -6.26
CA SER A 368 9.97 -25.42 -5.74
C SER A 368 10.30 -24.98 -4.33
N GLN A 369 10.39 -25.94 -3.40
CA GLN A 369 10.84 -25.73 -2.03
C GLN A 369 10.09 -24.60 -1.30
N VAL A 370 8.78 -24.51 -1.53
CA VAL A 370 7.87 -23.56 -0.87
C VAL A 370 7.96 -23.78 0.63
N ASP A 371 8.36 -22.77 1.38
CA ASP A 371 8.58 -22.83 2.84
C ASP A 371 7.76 -21.78 3.63
N ARG A 372 6.88 -21.07 2.91
CA ARG A 372 5.98 -20.02 3.40
C ARG A 372 4.60 -20.14 2.76
N ALA A 373 3.62 -19.47 3.34
CA ALA A 373 2.30 -19.33 2.71
C ALA A 373 2.42 -18.54 1.39
N LEU A 374 1.79 -19.02 0.33
CA LEU A 374 1.70 -18.35 -0.95
C LEU A 374 0.28 -17.81 -1.11
N LEU A 375 0.17 -16.49 -1.10
CA LEU A 375 -1.08 -15.78 -1.36
C LEU A 375 -1.09 -15.28 -2.81
N GLN A 376 -2.26 -14.89 -3.30
CA GLN A 376 -2.44 -14.21 -4.59
C GLN A 376 -1.94 -15.02 -5.81
N GLN A 377 -1.97 -16.35 -5.73
CA GLN A 377 -1.66 -17.21 -6.87
C GLN A 377 -2.87 -17.22 -7.80
N ASN A 378 -3.00 -16.18 -8.63
CA ASN A 378 -4.24 -15.90 -9.36
C ASN A 378 -4.25 -16.54 -10.75
N PHE A 379 -5.42 -16.97 -11.21
CA PHE A 379 -5.65 -17.51 -12.55
C PHE A 379 -6.70 -16.71 -13.33
N LEU A 380 -6.59 -16.75 -14.65
CA LEU A 380 -7.56 -16.22 -15.60
C LEU A 380 -8.03 -17.35 -16.51
N VAL A 381 -9.34 -17.56 -16.59
CA VAL A 381 -9.96 -18.53 -17.50
C VAL A 381 -10.55 -17.79 -18.69
N ILE A 382 -10.14 -18.21 -19.89
CA ILE A 382 -10.55 -17.62 -21.17
C ILE A 382 -11.09 -18.70 -22.13
N ARG A 383 -11.57 -18.29 -23.31
CA ARG A 383 -11.93 -19.24 -24.38
C ARG A 383 -10.67 -19.96 -24.91
N GLY A 384 -10.78 -21.26 -25.20
CA GLY A 384 -9.63 -22.13 -25.48
C GLY A 384 -8.79 -21.73 -26.71
N ASP A 385 -9.44 -21.21 -27.74
CA ASP A 385 -8.84 -20.74 -28.99
C ASP A 385 -8.16 -19.36 -28.87
N LEU A 386 -8.32 -18.66 -27.75
CA LEU A 386 -7.71 -17.35 -27.51
C LEU A 386 -6.33 -17.48 -26.87
N ALA A 387 -5.46 -16.50 -27.10
CA ALA A 387 -4.18 -16.39 -26.44
C ALA A 387 -4.34 -15.75 -25.05
N CYS A 388 -3.49 -16.16 -24.10
CA CYS A 388 -3.42 -15.50 -22.80
C CYS A 388 -2.99 -14.04 -22.98
N PRO A 389 -3.71 -13.06 -22.40
CA PRO A 389 -3.35 -11.65 -22.48
C PRO A 389 -1.91 -11.44 -22.03
N GLN A 390 -1.06 -11.07 -22.97
CA GLN A 390 0.25 -10.53 -22.65
C GLN A 390 0.08 -9.05 -22.37
N PRO A 391 0.94 -8.46 -21.53
CA PRO A 391 1.13 -7.03 -21.59
C PRO A 391 1.38 -6.65 -23.05
N ALA A 392 0.59 -5.75 -23.62
CA ALA A 392 1.09 -4.99 -24.75
C ALA A 392 2.40 -4.39 -24.25
N ALA A 393 3.53 -4.64 -24.92
CA ALA A 393 4.84 -4.10 -24.54
C ALA A 393 4.60 -2.66 -24.11
N ALA A 394 4.72 -2.39 -22.80
CA ALA A 394 4.27 -1.14 -22.25
C ALA A 394 5.10 -0.09 -22.97
N THR A 395 4.46 0.62 -23.90
CA THR A 395 5.03 1.84 -24.40
C THR A 395 4.89 2.70 -23.16
N ILE A 396 5.99 2.85 -22.41
CA ILE A 396 6.04 3.73 -21.26
C ILE A 396 5.80 5.11 -21.85
N ASP A 397 4.52 5.47 -21.98
CA ASP A 397 4.13 6.82 -22.29
C ASP A 397 4.40 7.60 -21.02
N SER A 398 5.60 8.17 -20.97
CA SER A 398 6.07 9.05 -19.90
C SER A 398 5.14 10.24 -19.62
N THR A 399 4.08 10.44 -20.42
CA THR A 399 3.07 11.49 -20.23
C THR A 399 1.81 11.05 -19.50
N ALA A 400 1.62 9.74 -19.23
CA ALA A 400 0.44 9.20 -18.53
C ALA A 400 0.81 8.57 -17.17
N PRO A 401 0.86 9.35 -16.07
CA PRO A 401 1.09 8.82 -14.73
C PRO A 401 -0.08 7.94 -14.25
N GLY A 402 0.23 6.76 -13.70
CA GLY A 402 -0.72 5.94 -12.92
C GLY A 402 -1.29 4.71 -13.64
N ALA A 403 -0.77 4.30 -14.80
CA ALA A 403 -1.14 3.02 -15.38
C ALA A 403 -0.45 1.89 -14.59
N ALA A 404 -1.24 1.14 -13.79
CA ALA A 404 -0.79 -0.08 -13.15
C ALA A 404 -0.04 -0.95 -14.16
N ALA A 405 1.11 -1.52 -13.75
CA ALA A 405 1.87 -2.42 -14.61
C ALA A 405 0.90 -3.45 -15.22
N PRO A 406 0.79 -3.54 -16.55
CA PRO A 406 -0.19 -4.39 -17.20
C PRO A 406 -0.06 -5.81 -16.68
N ALA A 407 -1.15 -6.36 -16.15
CA ALA A 407 -1.19 -7.68 -15.55
C ALA A 407 -0.70 -8.72 -16.58
N ALA A 408 0.52 -9.21 -16.39
CA ALA A 408 1.09 -10.22 -17.26
C ALA A 408 0.40 -11.56 -16.97
N THR A 409 -0.13 -12.22 -18.00
CA THR A 409 -0.61 -13.58 -17.86
C THR A 409 0.19 -14.51 -18.74
N VAL A 410 0.44 -15.74 -18.30
CA VAL A 410 1.12 -16.77 -19.10
C VAL A 410 0.23 -18.00 -19.17
N GLN A 411 0.24 -18.74 -20.28
CA GLN A 411 -0.52 -19.98 -20.40
C GLN A 411 -0.11 -20.98 -19.32
N HIS A 412 -1.12 -21.56 -18.67
CA HIS A 412 -0.97 -22.52 -17.59
C HIS A 412 -1.59 -23.88 -17.92
N GLN A 413 -2.82 -23.89 -18.48
CA GLN A 413 -3.48 -25.11 -18.98
C GLN A 413 -4.30 -24.80 -20.25
N PRO A 414 -4.42 -25.71 -21.24
CA PRO A 414 -3.68 -26.96 -21.31
C PRO A 414 -2.16 -26.74 -21.37
#